data_AF-A0A564Q2Z1-F1
#
_entry.id   AF-A0A564Q2Z1-F1
#
_cell.length_a   1.000
_cell.length_b   1.000
_cell.length_c   1.000
_cell.angle_alpha   90.00
_cell.angle_beta   90.00
_cell.angle_gamma   90.00
#
_symmetry.space_group_name_H-M   'P 1'
#
loop_
_entity.id
_entity.type
_entity.pdbx_description
1 polymer ?
#
loop_
_entity_poly.entity_id
_entity_poly.type
_entity_poly.pdbx_seq_one_letter_code
_entity_poly.pdbx_strand_id
1 'polypeptide(L)'
;MTIVKLEEMAKKMIERIDAGEMSIEDVKAVLDGMKEADVTDYIKLLNNIPDLFLKVLPMGASLDLKRFIPLIKEAFPMLLKKIEEYGIEKFVNELSKPEVVIFPGMLVAAGRFLEKMGVEKVNAHGEEVKDMLSVVLPLFDKMLMPIADRSDELKKAFDCIEFAISVNFHARELGFIFNVTCDRKSGKGVIESFKMEENPKADLNWMISTKGLVFFFNFIRTAGDLQDFFDMTKSGEIEIVEEDLPGAGLIPWLLEVSDICKKIDNAYPQS
;
A
#
# COMPACT_ATOMS: atom_id res chain seq x y z
N MET A 1 19.84 -19.19 3.98
CA MET A 1 18.54 -19.90 3.85
C MET A 1 18.42 -20.66 2.52
N THR A 2 17.60 -21.73 2.41
CA THR A 2 17.18 -22.31 1.11
C THR A 2 15.74 -21.89 0.79
N ILE A 3 15.37 -21.75 -0.49
CA ILE A 3 13.98 -21.39 -0.88
C ILE A 3 12.93 -22.31 -0.28
N VAL A 4 13.17 -23.63 -0.24
CA VAL A 4 12.22 -24.61 0.32
C VAL A 4 11.90 -24.30 1.78
N LYS A 5 12.91 -23.93 2.58
CA LYS A 5 12.71 -23.56 3.98
C LYS A 5 11.93 -22.27 4.14
N LEU A 6 12.19 -21.28 3.28
CA LEU A 6 11.46 -20.01 3.31
C LEU A 6 9.98 -20.20 2.96
N GLU A 7 9.68 -21.04 1.96
CA GLU A 7 8.31 -21.40 1.59
C GLU A 7 7.59 -22.17 2.69
N GLU A 8 8.26 -23.12 3.35
CA GLU A 8 7.70 -23.85 4.50
C GLU A 8 7.38 -22.90 5.66
N MET A 9 8.27 -21.94 5.96
CA MET A 9 8.03 -20.91 6.98
C MET A 9 6.83 -20.03 6.62
N ALA A 10 6.72 -19.59 5.37
CA ALA A 10 5.61 -18.77 4.90
C ALA A 10 4.27 -19.53 4.94
N LYS A 11 4.24 -20.80 4.49
CA LYS A 11 3.05 -21.66 4.55
C LYS A 11 2.60 -21.89 5.99
N LYS A 12 3.53 -22.22 6.88
CA LYS A 12 3.24 -22.39 8.30
C LYS A 12 2.68 -21.12 8.93
N MET A 13 3.25 -19.96 8.58
CA MET A 13 2.71 -18.67 9.05
C MET A 13 1.28 -18.46 8.55
N ILE A 14 0.97 -18.78 7.29
CA ILE A 14 -0.39 -18.70 6.75
C ILE A 14 -1.34 -19.65 7.48
N GLU A 15 -0.96 -20.91 7.71
CA GLU A 15 -1.77 -21.85 8.49
C GLU A 15 -2.10 -21.31 9.89
N ARG A 16 -1.13 -20.65 10.54
CA ARG A 16 -1.34 -20.01 11.84
C ARG A 16 -2.21 -18.75 11.75
N ILE A 17 -2.14 -18.00 10.65
CA ILE A 17 -3.06 -16.89 10.39
C ILE A 17 -4.50 -17.43 10.30
N ASP A 18 -4.71 -18.48 9.51
CA ASP A 18 -6.02 -19.09 9.30
C ASP A 18 -6.58 -19.72 10.60
N ALA A 19 -5.70 -20.14 11.52
CA ALA A 19 -6.08 -20.61 12.85
C ALA A 19 -6.31 -19.47 13.87
N GLY A 20 -5.97 -18.22 13.55
CA GLY A 20 -6.00 -17.10 14.50
C GLY A 20 -4.87 -17.13 15.54
N GLU A 21 -3.78 -17.85 15.28
CA GLU A 21 -2.69 -18.16 16.21
C GLU A 21 -1.33 -17.58 15.79
N MET A 22 -1.29 -16.70 14.78
CA MET A 22 -0.05 -16.10 14.31
C MET A 22 0.64 -15.28 15.42
N SER A 23 1.94 -15.47 15.61
CA SER A 23 2.75 -14.71 16.57
C SER A 23 3.82 -13.85 15.92
N ILE A 24 4.42 -12.95 16.70
CA ILE A 24 5.54 -12.09 16.26
C ILE A 24 6.72 -12.94 15.78
N GLU A 25 6.95 -14.09 16.39
CA GLU A 25 8.02 -15.01 16.05
C GLU A 25 7.84 -15.63 14.65
N ASP A 26 6.60 -15.85 14.21
CA ASP A 26 6.32 -16.31 12.84
C ASP A 26 6.70 -15.24 11.82
N VAL A 27 6.24 -14.00 12.04
CA VAL A 27 6.57 -12.85 11.19
C VAL A 27 8.09 -12.66 11.13
N LYS A 28 8.75 -12.70 12.29
CA LYS A 28 10.20 -12.56 12.38
C LYS A 28 10.93 -13.66 11.60
N ALA A 29 10.51 -14.92 11.75
CA ALA A 29 11.15 -16.05 11.06
C ALA A 29 11.07 -15.89 9.54
N VAL A 30 9.92 -15.48 9.01
CA VAL A 30 9.77 -15.23 7.57
C VAL A 30 10.60 -14.04 7.11
N LEU A 31 10.57 -12.91 7.83
CA LEU A 31 11.37 -11.73 7.48
C LEU A 31 12.88 -12.00 7.56
N ASP A 32 13.36 -12.71 8.58
CA ASP A 32 14.78 -13.08 8.68
C ASP A 32 15.17 -14.08 7.57
N GLY A 33 14.29 -15.03 7.23
CA GLY A 33 14.48 -15.89 6.07
C GLY A 33 14.55 -15.13 4.74
N MET A 34 13.71 -14.10 4.57
CA MET A 34 13.79 -13.20 3.43
C MET A 34 15.11 -12.40 3.47
N LYS A 35 15.54 -11.84 4.60
CA LYS A 35 16.82 -11.11 4.69
C LYS A 35 18.01 -11.97 4.24
N GLU A 36 18.00 -13.27 4.52
CA GLU A 36 19.07 -14.19 4.11
C GLU A 36 18.99 -14.66 2.65
N ALA A 37 17.80 -14.72 2.05
CA ALA A 37 17.64 -15.29 0.71
C ALA A 37 18.00 -14.29 -0.40
N ASP A 38 18.23 -14.82 -1.60
CA ASP A 38 18.49 -14.02 -2.81
C ASP A 38 17.18 -13.52 -3.42
N VAL A 39 17.26 -12.46 -4.25
CA VAL A 39 16.06 -11.88 -4.89
C VAL A 39 15.30 -12.90 -5.74
N THR A 40 15.99 -13.82 -6.40
CA THR A 40 15.36 -14.88 -7.19
C THR A 40 14.51 -15.83 -6.34
N ASP A 41 14.86 -15.99 -5.06
CA ASP A 41 14.07 -16.77 -4.11
C ASP A 41 12.86 -15.97 -3.60
N TYR A 42 12.95 -14.64 -3.50
CA TYR A 42 11.78 -13.79 -3.25
C TYR A 42 10.76 -13.94 -4.37
N ILE A 43 11.23 -13.88 -5.62
CA ILE A 43 10.38 -14.02 -6.80
C ILE A 43 9.66 -15.37 -6.78
N LYS A 44 10.37 -16.47 -6.51
CA LYS A 44 9.74 -17.80 -6.37
C LYS A 44 8.70 -17.83 -5.27
N LEU A 45 9.03 -17.32 -4.08
CA LEU A 45 8.11 -17.26 -2.95
C LEU A 45 6.83 -16.48 -3.29
N LEU A 46 6.98 -15.27 -3.84
CA LEU A 46 5.86 -14.39 -4.20
C LEU A 46 5.05 -14.94 -5.39
N ASN A 47 5.65 -15.73 -6.28
CA ASN A 47 4.91 -16.42 -7.33
C ASN A 47 4.12 -17.63 -6.81
N ASN A 48 4.65 -18.31 -5.80
CA ASN A 48 4.01 -19.46 -5.17
C ASN A 48 2.94 -19.04 -4.14
N ILE A 49 3.12 -17.88 -3.50
CA ILE A 49 2.25 -17.33 -2.46
C ILE A 49 2.03 -15.83 -2.72
N PRO A 50 1.28 -15.46 -3.79
CA PRO A 50 1.12 -14.07 -4.20
C PRO A 50 0.32 -13.21 -3.21
N ASP A 51 -0.48 -13.84 -2.34
CA ASP A 51 -1.30 -13.20 -1.32
C ASP A 51 -0.62 -13.09 0.05
N LEU A 52 0.69 -13.38 0.14
CA LEU A 52 1.43 -13.39 1.40
C LEU A 52 1.25 -12.07 2.18
N PHE A 53 1.50 -10.92 1.55
CA PHE A 53 1.36 -9.62 2.22
C PHE A 53 -0.10 -9.25 2.51
N LEU A 54 -1.03 -9.66 1.64
CA LEU A 54 -2.48 -9.45 1.82
C LEU A 54 -3.02 -10.15 3.08
N LYS A 55 -2.41 -11.27 3.47
CA LYS A 55 -2.75 -12.02 4.68
C LYS A 55 -1.97 -11.55 5.90
N VAL A 56 -0.67 -11.33 5.77
CA VAL A 56 0.23 -11.07 6.90
C VAL A 56 0.06 -9.67 7.47
N LEU A 57 0.03 -8.64 6.62
CA LEU A 57 0.01 -7.26 7.09
C LEU A 57 -1.21 -6.95 7.97
N PRO A 58 -2.44 -7.32 7.60
CA PRO A 58 -3.61 -7.06 8.45
C PRO A 58 -3.53 -7.74 9.82
N MET A 59 -2.87 -8.89 9.91
CA MET A 59 -2.69 -9.60 11.17
C MET A 59 -1.73 -8.88 12.13
N GLY A 60 -0.86 -8.01 11.61
CA GLY A 60 -0.05 -7.10 12.41
C GLY A 60 -0.87 -6.22 13.36
N ALA A 61 -2.10 -5.86 13.00
CA ALA A 61 -3.01 -5.07 13.85
C ALA A 61 -3.46 -5.81 15.12
N SER A 62 -3.30 -7.13 15.16
CA SER A 62 -3.58 -7.99 16.33
C SER A 62 -2.33 -8.28 17.17
N LEU A 63 -1.16 -7.86 16.72
CA LEU A 63 0.11 -8.04 17.44
C LEU A 63 0.44 -6.80 18.27
N ASP A 64 1.46 -6.93 19.11
CA ASP A 64 2.10 -5.77 19.73
C ASP A 64 2.84 -4.95 18.66
N LEU A 65 2.22 -3.83 18.25
CA LEU A 65 2.72 -2.93 17.20
C LEU A 65 4.14 -2.42 17.49
N LYS A 66 4.48 -2.20 18.77
CA LYS A 66 5.82 -1.75 19.18
C LYS A 66 6.89 -2.80 18.94
N ARG A 67 6.51 -4.07 18.81
CA ARG A 67 7.41 -5.17 18.44
C ARG A 67 7.31 -5.51 16.94
N PHE A 68 6.12 -5.41 16.36
CA PHE A 68 5.88 -5.74 14.96
C PHE A 68 6.53 -4.73 14.00
N ILE A 69 6.32 -3.43 14.21
CA ILE A 69 6.79 -2.38 13.30
C ILE A 69 8.32 -2.33 13.19
N PRO A 70 9.10 -2.45 14.28
CA PRO A 70 10.55 -2.53 14.14
C PRO A 70 11.04 -3.65 13.22
N LEU A 71 10.36 -4.81 13.18
CA LEU A 71 10.71 -5.89 12.26
C LEU A 71 10.53 -5.46 10.80
N ILE A 72 9.43 -4.76 10.50
CA ILE A 72 9.15 -4.21 9.18
C ILE A 72 10.18 -3.13 8.82
N LYS A 73 10.47 -2.20 9.73
CA LYS A 73 11.46 -1.12 9.54
C LYS A 73 12.87 -1.65 9.24
N GLU A 74 13.23 -2.79 9.82
CA GLU A 74 14.54 -3.39 9.57
C GLU A 74 14.56 -4.16 8.23
N ALA A 75 13.51 -4.92 7.92
CA ALA A 75 13.51 -5.82 6.78
C ALA A 75 13.27 -5.12 5.44
N PHE A 76 12.24 -4.27 5.34
CA PHE A 76 11.79 -3.71 4.06
C PHE A 76 12.83 -2.85 3.35
N PRO A 77 13.61 -1.97 4.02
CA PRO A 77 14.67 -1.21 3.35
C PRO A 77 15.76 -2.11 2.77
N MET A 78 16.09 -3.20 3.47
CA MET A 78 17.07 -4.18 3.00
C MET A 78 16.53 -4.95 1.77
N LEU A 79 15.27 -5.37 1.81
CA LEU A 79 14.61 -6.03 0.69
C LEU A 79 14.54 -5.12 -0.53
N LEU A 80 14.14 -3.86 -0.34
CA LEU A 80 14.09 -2.86 -1.41
C LEU A 80 15.48 -2.66 -2.03
N LYS A 81 16.53 -2.51 -1.22
CA LYS A 81 17.91 -2.38 -1.71
C LYS A 81 18.33 -3.58 -2.57
N LYS A 82 18.02 -4.80 -2.13
CA LYS A 82 18.31 -6.02 -2.91
C LYS A 82 17.56 -6.04 -4.24
N ILE A 83 16.28 -5.65 -4.24
CA ILE A 83 15.48 -5.58 -5.47
C ILE A 83 16.05 -4.52 -6.42
N GLU A 84 16.50 -3.37 -5.91
CA GLU A 84 17.16 -2.34 -6.71
C GLU A 84 18.46 -2.84 -7.34
N GLU A 85 19.30 -3.54 -6.57
CA GLU A 85 20.54 -4.15 -7.07
C GLU A 85 20.26 -5.22 -8.14
N TYR A 86 19.14 -5.94 -8.03
CA TYR A 86 18.70 -6.92 -9.04
C TYR A 86 18.11 -6.26 -10.30
N GLY A 87 17.57 -5.05 -10.15
CA GLY A 87 16.84 -4.31 -11.17
C GLY A 87 15.32 -4.38 -10.96
N ILE A 88 14.70 -3.23 -10.67
CA ILE A 88 13.27 -3.10 -10.38
C ILE A 88 12.39 -3.65 -11.51
N GLU A 89 12.65 -3.23 -12.75
CA GLU A 89 11.88 -3.70 -13.91
C GLU A 89 12.01 -5.20 -14.11
N LYS A 90 13.22 -5.75 -13.93
CA LYS A 90 13.48 -7.18 -14.05
C LYS A 90 12.73 -7.97 -12.97
N PHE A 91 12.79 -7.51 -11.72
CA PHE A 91 12.04 -8.09 -10.60
C PHE A 91 10.54 -8.10 -10.89
N VAL A 92 9.98 -6.94 -11.28
CA VAL A 92 8.55 -6.81 -11.57
C VAL A 92 8.14 -7.72 -12.73
N ASN A 93 8.94 -7.85 -13.78
CA ASN A 93 8.66 -8.71 -14.94
C ASN A 93 8.66 -10.21 -14.63
N GLU A 94 9.43 -10.64 -13.62
CA GLU A 94 9.51 -12.05 -13.23
C GLU A 94 8.41 -12.46 -12.23
N LEU A 95 7.66 -11.50 -11.67
CA LEU A 95 6.47 -11.81 -10.87
C LEU A 95 5.31 -12.27 -11.74
N SER A 96 4.53 -13.25 -11.27
CA SER A 96 3.35 -13.74 -11.99
C SER A 96 2.15 -12.81 -11.83
N LYS A 97 2.02 -12.17 -10.67
CA LYS A 97 0.91 -11.29 -10.27
C LYS A 97 1.40 -10.08 -9.47
N PRO A 98 2.23 -9.20 -10.07
CA PRO A 98 2.76 -8.03 -9.36
C PRO A 98 1.67 -7.13 -8.78
N GLU A 99 0.48 -7.12 -9.38
CA GLU A 99 -0.68 -6.37 -8.92
C GLU A 99 -1.26 -6.87 -7.60
N VAL A 100 -1.20 -8.18 -7.35
CA VAL A 100 -1.63 -8.79 -6.09
C VAL A 100 -0.55 -8.64 -5.01
N VAL A 101 0.72 -8.79 -5.41
CA VAL A 101 1.86 -8.80 -4.47
C VAL A 101 2.19 -7.39 -3.97
N ILE A 102 2.09 -6.39 -4.84
CA ILE A 102 2.64 -5.04 -4.59
C ILE A 102 1.57 -3.97 -4.80
N PHE A 103 1.26 -3.60 -6.04
CA PHE A 103 0.30 -2.51 -6.30
C PHE A 103 -0.76 -2.95 -7.31
N PRO A 104 -2.06 -2.98 -6.94
CA PRO A 104 -2.64 -2.32 -5.77
C PRO A 104 -2.83 -3.20 -4.53
N GLY A 105 -2.40 -4.47 -4.52
CA GLY A 105 -2.62 -5.39 -3.39
C GLY A 105 -2.16 -4.85 -2.02
N MET A 106 -1.07 -4.10 -1.94
CA MET A 106 -0.64 -3.49 -0.67
C MET A 106 -1.58 -2.37 -0.19
N LEU A 107 -2.35 -1.71 -1.08
CA LEU A 107 -3.43 -0.80 -0.66
C LEU A 107 -4.57 -1.58 0.00
N VAL A 108 -4.93 -2.74 -0.54
CA VAL A 108 -5.92 -3.65 0.06
C VAL A 108 -5.45 -4.12 1.43
N ALA A 109 -4.18 -4.53 1.54
CA ALA A 109 -3.58 -4.93 2.81
C ALA A 109 -3.57 -3.78 3.85
N ALA A 110 -3.24 -2.56 3.43
CA ALA A 110 -3.29 -1.38 4.28
C ALA A 110 -4.72 -1.07 4.76
N GLY A 111 -5.72 -1.13 3.87
CA GLY A 111 -7.12 -0.91 4.24
C GLY A 111 -7.63 -1.93 5.25
N ARG A 112 -7.32 -3.21 5.04
CA ARG A 112 -7.61 -4.29 5.99
C ARG A 112 -6.93 -4.09 7.35
N PHE A 113 -5.67 -3.65 7.36
CA PHE A 113 -4.93 -3.37 8.59
C PHE A 113 -5.56 -2.21 9.37
N LEU A 114 -5.86 -1.09 8.71
CA LEU A 114 -6.46 0.09 9.33
C LEU A 114 -7.89 -0.19 9.82
N GLU A 115 -8.69 -0.94 9.06
CA GLU A 115 -10.01 -1.40 9.49
C GLU A 115 -9.93 -2.25 10.77
N LYS A 116 -9.00 -3.22 10.82
CA LYS A 116 -8.82 -4.10 11.98
C LYS A 116 -8.31 -3.36 13.22
N MET A 117 -7.49 -2.32 13.03
CA MET A 117 -7.10 -1.43 14.13
C MET A 117 -8.30 -0.62 14.65
N GLY A 118 -9.10 -0.08 13.73
CA GLY A 118 -10.15 0.87 14.04
C GLY A 118 -9.58 2.26 14.43
N VAL A 119 -10.43 3.28 14.34
CA VAL A 119 -10.05 4.69 14.53
C VAL A 119 -9.33 4.95 15.85
N GLU A 120 -9.81 4.38 16.95
CA GLU A 120 -9.24 4.58 18.29
C GLU A 120 -7.80 4.09 18.39
N LYS A 121 -7.50 2.89 17.86
CA LYS A 121 -6.13 2.36 17.91
C LYS A 121 -5.22 3.06 16.91
N VAL A 122 -5.74 3.45 15.74
CA VAL A 122 -4.94 4.23 14.77
C VAL A 122 -4.51 5.55 15.40
N ASN A 123 -5.41 6.26 16.10
CA ASN A 123 -5.06 7.46 16.86
C ASN A 123 -4.03 7.20 17.97
N ALA A 124 -4.20 6.11 18.74
CA ALA A 124 -3.27 5.76 19.82
C ALA A 124 -1.87 5.35 19.32
N HIS A 125 -1.76 4.93 18.06
CA HIS A 125 -0.55 4.39 17.44
C HIS A 125 -0.15 5.15 16.17
N GLY A 126 -0.40 6.46 16.12
CA GLY A 126 -0.16 7.27 14.92
C GLY A 126 1.32 7.28 14.48
N GLU A 127 2.26 7.39 15.41
CA GLU A 127 3.70 7.31 15.12
C GLU A 127 4.10 5.93 14.59
N GLU A 128 3.54 4.86 15.15
CA GLU A 128 3.73 3.50 14.67
C GLU A 128 3.20 3.29 13.23
N VAL A 129 2.00 3.80 12.93
CA VAL A 129 1.41 3.75 11.59
C VAL A 129 2.24 4.56 10.59
N LYS A 130 2.67 5.76 10.98
CA LYS A 130 3.59 6.61 10.20
C LYS A 130 4.90 5.89 9.87
N ASP A 131 5.51 5.28 10.88
CA ASP A 131 6.76 4.54 10.75
C ASP A 131 6.64 3.40 9.74
N MET A 132 5.54 2.64 9.80
CA MET A 132 5.26 1.58 8.84
C MET A 132 5.13 2.15 7.41
N LEU A 133 4.35 3.21 7.23
CA LEU A 133 4.12 3.83 5.92
C LEU A 133 5.43 4.41 5.34
N SER A 134 6.27 5.03 6.17
CA SER A 134 7.57 5.58 5.76
C SER A 134 8.51 4.55 5.12
N VAL A 135 8.34 3.28 5.47
CA VAL A 135 9.20 2.18 5.02
C VAL A 135 8.61 1.47 3.80
N VAL A 136 7.28 1.44 3.69
CA VAL A 136 6.59 0.78 2.56
C VAL A 136 6.47 1.73 1.36
N LEU A 137 6.30 3.04 1.57
CA LEU A 137 6.14 4.02 0.49
C LEU A 137 7.28 4.06 -0.53
N PRO A 138 8.57 4.00 -0.13
CA PRO A 138 9.66 3.94 -1.10
C PRO A 138 9.57 2.74 -2.06
N LEU A 139 8.99 1.62 -1.60
CA LEU A 139 8.76 0.44 -2.43
C LEU A 139 7.66 0.72 -3.47
N PHE A 140 6.58 1.38 -3.07
CA PHE A 140 5.54 1.82 -4.00
C PHE A 140 6.07 2.82 -5.02
N ASP A 141 6.75 3.88 -4.57
CA ASP A 141 7.29 4.94 -5.43
C ASP A 141 8.13 4.40 -6.59
N LYS A 142 8.95 3.37 -6.31
CA LYS A 142 9.83 2.76 -7.33
C LYS A 142 9.14 1.73 -8.22
N MET A 143 8.19 0.98 -7.70
CA MET A 143 7.62 -0.19 -8.41
C MET A 143 6.30 0.11 -9.11
N LEU A 144 5.59 1.18 -8.73
CA LEU A 144 4.25 1.46 -9.20
C LEU A 144 4.16 1.60 -10.72
N MET A 145 5.03 2.40 -11.36
CA MET A 145 5.00 2.55 -12.81
C MET A 145 5.40 1.27 -13.56
N PRO A 146 6.49 0.56 -13.21
CA PRO A 146 6.80 -0.76 -13.77
C PRO A 146 5.67 -1.78 -13.66
N ILE A 147 4.94 -1.79 -12.54
CA ILE A 147 3.78 -2.68 -12.36
C ILE A 147 2.62 -2.26 -13.27
N ALA A 148 2.33 -0.96 -13.32
CA ALA A 148 1.29 -0.41 -14.19
C ALA A 148 1.55 -0.74 -15.68
N ASP A 149 2.82 -0.77 -16.11
CA ASP A 149 3.19 -1.15 -17.48
C ASP A 149 2.94 -2.62 -17.82
N ARG A 150 2.75 -3.49 -16.81
CA ARG A 150 2.46 -4.92 -17.02
C ARG A 150 0.98 -5.29 -16.97
N SER A 151 0.13 -4.38 -16.53
CA SER A 151 -1.31 -4.64 -16.36
C SER A 151 -2.13 -3.67 -17.18
N ASP A 152 -2.89 -4.19 -18.14
CA ASP A 152 -3.78 -3.38 -18.97
C ASP A 152 -4.85 -2.65 -18.14
N GLU A 153 -5.32 -3.27 -17.05
CA GLU A 153 -6.27 -2.63 -16.13
C GLU A 153 -5.63 -1.46 -15.39
N LEU A 154 -4.42 -1.65 -14.85
CA LEU A 154 -3.71 -0.55 -14.20
C LEU A 154 -3.36 0.55 -15.19
N LYS A 155 -2.86 0.20 -16.38
CA LYS A 155 -2.56 1.19 -17.41
C LYS A 155 -3.77 2.06 -17.73
N LYS A 156 -4.96 1.48 -17.87
CA LYS A 156 -6.21 2.23 -18.05
C LYS A 156 -6.52 3.14 -16.87
N ALA A 157 -6.38 2.65 -15.64
CA ALA A 157 -6.56 3.48 -14.44
C ALA A 157 -5.61 4.67 -14.44
N PHE A 158 -4.33 4.46 -14.75
CA PHE A 158 -3.33 5.53 -14.86
C PHE A 158 -3.64 6.50 -15.99
N ASP A 159 -4.17 6.04 -17.13
CA ASP A 159 -4.54 6.90 -18.25
C ASP A 159 -5.69 7.87 -17.94
N CYS A 160 -6.41 7.69 -16.82
CA CYS A 160 -7.35 8.67 -16.26
C CYS A 160 -6.67 9.91 -15.67
N ILE A 161 -5.35 9.90 -15.48
CA ILE A 161 -4.58 11.10 -15.12
C ILE A 161 -4.41 11.94 -16.38
N GLU A 162 -5.17 13.03 -16.48
CA GLU A 162 -5.23 13.86 -17.69
C GLU A 162 -4.22 15.01 -17.71
N PHE A 163 -3.76 15.47 -16.55
CA PHE A 163 -2.88 16.64 -16.41
C PHE A 163 -1.96 16.51 -15.20
N ALA A 164 -0.93 17.37 -15.17
CA ALA A 164 -0.03 17.50 -14.03
C ALA A 164 -0.77 17.99 -12.79
N ILE A 165 -0.65 17.26 -11.69
CA ILE A 165 -1.26 17.60 -10.41
C ILE A 165 -0.44 17.05 -9.26
N SER A 166 -0.23 17.87 -8.23
CA SER A 166 0.41 17.49 -6.97
C SER A 166 -0.57 17.69 -5.82
N VAL A 167 -0.76 16.66 -5.00
CA VAL A 167 -1.68 16.68 -3.86
C VAL A 167 -0.96 16.32 -2.58
N ASN A 168 -1.07 17.19 -1.58
CA ASN A 168 -0.69 16.88 -0.21
C ASN A 168 -1.90 16.30 0.55
N PHE A 169 -1.73 15.13 1.15
CA PHE A 169 -2.65 14.47 2.06
C PHE A 169 -2.13 14.65 3.48
N HIS A 170 -2.73 15.57 4.22
CA HIS A 170 -2.34 15.93 5.58
C HIS A 170 -3.15 15.13 6.60
N ALA A 171 -2.55 14.10 7.19
CA ALA A 171 -3.11 13.37 8.32
C ALA A 171 -2.70 14.05 9.63
N ARG A 172 -3.27 15.23 9.93
CA ARG A 172 -2.85 16.09 11.06
C ARG A 172 -2.80 15.36 12.39
N GLU A 173 -3.83 14.57 12.68
CA GLU A 173 -3.96 13.84 13.95
C GLU A 173 -2.87 12.77 14.12
N LEU A 174 -2.31 12.28 13.02
CA LEU A 174 -1.27 11.25 13.01
C LEU A 174 0.14 11.83 12.76
N GLY A 175 0.26 13.16 12.58
CA GLY A 175 1.55 13.85 12.48
C GLY A 175 2.36 13.51 11.22
N PHE A 176 1.70 13.20 10.10
CA PHE A 176 2.38 12.98 8.81
C PHE A 176 1.61 13.55 7.62
N ILE A 177 2.34 13.73 6.52
CA ILE A 177 1.84 14.21 5.24
C ILE A 177 2.31 13.25 4.16
N PHE A 178 1.43 12.92 3.21
CA PHE A 178 1.83 12.31 1.94
C PHE A 178 1.71 13.30 0.81
N ASN A 179 2.68 13.34 -0.09
CA ASN A 179 2.57 14.01 -1.36
C ASN A 179 2.48 12.97 -2.47
N VAL A 180 1.50 13.14 -3.36
CA VAL A 180 1.42 12.43 -4.64
C VAL A 180 1.54 13.47 -5.73
N THR A 181 2.50 13.29 -6.63
CA THR A 181 2.64 14.10 -7.85
C THR A 181 2.39 13.21 -9.05
N CYS A 182 1.46 13.63 -9.89
CA CYS A 182 1.04 12.96 -11.10
C CYS A 182 1.27 13.87 -12.31
N ASP A 183 1.48 13.28 -13.48
CA ASP A 183 1.63 14.00 -14.76
C ASP A 183 1.09 13.15 -15.93
N ARG A 184 0.89 13.79 -17.08
CA ARG A 184 0.62 13.11 -18.35
C ARG A 184 1.83 13.22 -19.27
N LYS A 185 2.62 12.14 -19.33
CA LYS A 185 3.85 12.06 -20.13
C LYS A 185 3.71 11.11 -21.30
N SER A 186 4.10 11.57 -22.49
CA SER A 186 4.07 10.77 -23.72
C SER A 186 2.70 10.12 -23.99
N GLY A 187 1.62 10.83 -23.63
CA GLY A 187 0.24 10.37 -23.80
C GLY A 187 -0.28 9.40 -22.73
N LYS A 188 0.54 9.05 -21.74
CA LYS A 188 0.21 8.14 -20.63
C LYS A 188 0.17 8.91 -19.31
N GLY A 189 -0.76 8.56 -18.43
CA GLY A 189 -0.74 9.08 -17.05
C GLY A 189 0.33 8.39 -16.20
N VAL A 190 1.04 9.17 -15.39
CA VAL A 190 2.13 8.69 -14.53
C VAL A 190 2.00 9.27 -13.13
N ILE A 191 2.37 8.49 -12.12
CA ILE A 191 2.75 9.02 -10.82
C ILE A 191 4.25 9.27 -10.87
N GLU A 192 4.65 10.54 -10.76
CA GLU A 192 6.04 10.95 -10.75
C GLU A 192 6.69 10.74 -9.39
N SER A 193 5.90 10.92 -8.32
CA SER A 193 6.37 10.67 -6.97
C SER A 193 5.24 10.38 -6.01
N PHE A 194 5.50 9.50 -5.06
CA PHE A 194 4.66 9.25 -3.90
C PHE A 194 5.53 9.22 -2.63
N LYS A 195 5.51 10.32 -1.87
CA LYS A 195 6.45 10.56 -0.77
C LYS A 195 5.75 10.91 0.54
N MET A 196 6.37 10.59 1.66
CA MET A 196 5.93 11.07 2.98
C MET A 196 6.64 12.39 3.33
N GLU A 197 6.48 13.37 2.45
CA GLU A 197 7.09 14.70 2.55
C GLU A 197 6.08 15.71 2.00
N GLU A 198 5.99 16.89 2.62
CA GLU A 198 5.12 17.96 2.13
C GLU A 198 5.73 18.61 0.88
N ASN A 199 4.93 18.79 -0.18
CA ASN A 199 5.29 19.67 -1.27
C ASN A 199 4.69 21.06 -1.00
N PRO A 200 5.51 22.10 -0.68
CA PRO A 200 5.00 23.44 -0.40
C PRO A 200 4.38 24.13 -1.64
N LYS A 201 4.52 23.51 -2.81
CA LYS A 201 3.94 23.94 -4.09
C LYS A 201 2.91 22.94 -4.62
N ALA A 202 2.35 22.09 -3.77
CA ALA A 202 1.26 21.22 -4.19
C ALA A 202 0.08 22.08 -4.67
N ASP A 203 -0.58 21.62 -5.74
CA ASP A 203 -1.77 22.25 -6.29
C ASP A 203 -2.98 22.09 -5.36
N LEU A 204 -2.92 21.15 -4.42
CA LEU A 204 -4.02 20.82 -3.52
C LEU A 204 -3.52 20.34 -2.17
N ASN A 205 -4.28 20.70 -1.13
CA ASN A 205 -4.07 20.23 0.23
C ASN A 205 -5.37 19.58 0.75
N TRP A 206 -5.35 18.26 0.91
CA TRP A 206 -6.42 17.49 1.52
C TRP A 206 -6.09 17.27 2.99
N MET A 207 -6.91 17.81 3.87
CA MET A 207 -6.84 17.57 5.29
C MET A 207 -7.69 16.35 5.61
N ILE A 208 -7.10 15.33 6.22
CA ILE A 208 -7.76 14.06 6.46
C ILE A 208 -7.69 13.76 7.95
N SER A 209 -8.86 13.62 8.60
CA SER A 209 -8.93 13.14 9.98
C SER A 209 -8.50 11.67 10.06
N THR A 210 -8.23 11.12 11.24
CA THR A 210 -7.93 9.68 11.34
C THR A 210 -9.10 8.82 10.88
N LYS A 211 -10.33 9.25 11.15
CA LYS A 211 -11.54 8.57 10.67
C LYS A 211 -11.69 8.67 9.16
N GLY A 212 -11.39 9.83 8.57
CA GLY A 212 -11.30 10.04 7.13
C GLY A 212 -10.24 9.16 6.48
N LEU A 213 -9.09 8.92 7.13
CA LEU A 213 -8.05 8.03 6.63
C LEU A 213 -8.52 6.57 6.57
N VAL A 214 -9.14 6.09 7.65
CA VAL A 214 -9.72 4.73 7.70
C VAL A 214 -10.80 4.58 6.63
N PHE A 215 -11.67 5.57 6.47
CA PHE A 215 -12.69 5.57 5.42
C PHE A 215 -12.11 5.66 4.01
N PHE A 216 -11.07 6.45 3.78
CA PHE A 216 -10.41 6.57 2.48
C PHE A 216 -9.81 5.25 2.02
N PHE A 217 -9.11 4.54 2.91
CA PHE A 217 -8.59 3.21 2.57
C PHE A 217 -9.70 2.17 2.42
N ASN A 218 -10.81 2.31 3.15
CA ASN A 218 -11.97 1.44 2.93
C ASN A 218 -12.62 1.72 1.57
N PHE A 219 -12.79 3.01 1.22
CA PHE A 219 -13.25 3.48 -0.08
C PHE A 219 -12.38 2.89 -1.21
N ILE A 220 -11.05 2.93 -1.09
CA ILE A 220 -10.11 2.32 -2.05
C ILE A 220 -10.30 0.80 -2.10
N ARG A 221 -10.58 0.13 -0.98
CA ARG A 221 -10.68 -1.32 -0.93
C ARG A 221 -11.99 -1.85 -1.50
N THR A 222 -13.11 -1.15 -1.27
CA THR A 222 -14.46 -1.70 -1.52
C THR A 222 -15.11 -1.24 -2.83
N ALA A 223 -14.35 -0.60 -3.74
CA ALA A 223 -14.89 0.16 -4.88
C ALA A 223 -15.92 1.19 -4.43
N GLY A 224 -15.50 2.07 -3.53
CA GLY A 224 -16.32 3.23 -3.21
C GLY A 224 -16.55 4.08 -4.46
N ASP A 225 -17.69 4.77 -4.50
CA ASP A 225 -18.09 5.58 -5.63
C ASP A 225 -17.87 7.08 -5.39
N LEU A 226 -18.18 7.90 -6.39
CA LEU A 226 -18.02 9.34 -6.26
C LEU A 226 -18.88 9.92 -5.11
N GLN A 227 -20.02 9.29 -4.78
CA GLN A 227 -20.88 9.73 -3.68
C GLN A 227 -20.20 9.47 -2.33
N ASP A 228 -19.54 8.33 -2.15
CA ASP A 228 -18.75 8.03 -0.94
C ASP A 228 -17.66 9.09 -0.71
N PHE A 229 -16.95 9.50 -1.77
CA PHE A 229 -15.96 10.58 -1.68
C PHE A 229 -16.60 11.89 -1.24
N PHE A 230 -17.73 12.27 -1.84
CA PHE A 230 -18.45 13.47 -1.43
C PHE A 230 -18.98 13.39 -0.02
N ASP A 231 -19.42 12.24 0.45
CA ASP A 231 -19.92 12.06 1.82
C ASP A 231 -18.79 12.19 2.86
N MET A 232 -17.58 11.75 2.53
CA MET A 232 -16.38 12.02 3.34
C MET A 232 -16.08 13.52 3.40
N THR A 233 -16.24 14.26 2.29
CA THR A 233 -16.03 15.72 2.31
C THR A 233 -17.13 16.47 3.08
N LYS A 234 -18.40 16.09 2.89
CA LYS A 234 -19.54 16.71 3.58
C LYS A 234 -19.51 16.48 5.09
N SER A 235 -18.98 15.34 5.53
CA SER A 235 -18.85 15.03 6.95
C SER A 235 -17.66 15.74 7.61
N GLY A 236 -16.81 16.43 6.86
CA GLY A 236 -15.60 17.09 7.36
C GLY A 236 -14.45 16.14 7.65
N GLU A 237 -14.58 14.86 7.28
CA GLU A 237 -13.51 13.86 7.45
C GLU A 237 -12.39 14.06 6.42
N ILE A 238 -12.73 14.65 5.27
CA ILE A 238 -11.80 15.19 4.27
C ILE A 238 -12.15 16.67 4.06
N GLU A 239 -11.28 17.58 4.49
CA GLU A 239 -11.40 19.00 4.15
C GLU A 239 -10.46 19.33 3.00
N ILE A 240 -10.99 19.86 1.90
CA ILE A 240 -10.18 20.35 0.78
C ILE A 240 -9.89 21.82 1.04
N VAL A 241 -8.62 22.15 1.26
CA VAL A 241 -8.18 23.52 1.52
C VAL A 241 -7.69 24.09 0.19
N GLU A 242 -8.62 24.57 -0.64
CA GLU A 242 -8.41 25.53 -1.76
C GLU A 242 -9.74 25.84 -2.49
N GLU A 243 -9.82 27.01 -3.14
CA GLU A 243 -11.07 27.58 -3.71
C GLU A 243 -11.48 27.01 -5.08
N ASP A 244 -10.64 26.21 -5.74
CA ASP A 244 -10.89 25.69 -7.08
C ASP A 244 -10.82 24.16 -7.18
N LEU A 245 -11.49 23.63 -8.22
CA LEU A 245 -11.77 22.23 -8.52
C LEU A 245 -10.62 21.28 -8.98
N PRO A 246 -9.31 21.63 -9.08
CA PRO A 246 -8.28 20.67 -9.50
C PRO A 246 -8.27 19.37 -8.68
N GLY A 247 -8.79 19.40 -7.44
CA GLY A 247 -8.98 18.25 -6.55
C GLY A 247 -9.65 17.05 -7.20
N ALA A 248 -10.57 17.30 -8.13
CA ALA A 248 -11.28 16.25 -8.83
C ALA A 248 -10.39 15.46 -9.81
N GLY A 249 -9.24 15.97 -10.21
CA GLY A 249 -8.36 15.35 -11.22
C GLY A 249 -7.83 13.97 -10.84
N LEU A 250 -7.64 13.71 -9.54
CA LEU A 250 -7.22 12.38 -9.06
C LEU A 250 -8.39 11.42 -8.80
N ILE A 251 -9.63 11.93 -8.69
CA ILE A 251 -10.78 11.09 -8.32
C ILE A 251 -11.04 9.99 -9.36
N PRO A 252 -11.04 10.24 -10.68
CA PRO A 252 -11.19 9.18 -11.68
C PRO A 252 -10.16 8.06 -11.53
N TRP A 253 -8.89 8.42 -11.31
CA TRP A 253 -7.82 7.45 -11.06
C TRP A 253 -8.07 6.65 -9.77
N LEU A 254 -8.49 7.31 -8.69
CA LEU A 254 -8.81 6.64 -7.42
C LEU A 254 -9.97 5.65 -7.54
N LEU A 255 -11.01 5.99 -8.32
CA LEU A 255 -12.15 5.10 -8.58
C LEU A 255 -11.72 3.84 -9.34
N GLU A 256 -10.95 4.00 -10.43
CA GLU A 256 -10.45 2.86 -11.22
C GLU A 256 -9.50 1.97 -10.41
N VAL A 257 -8.59 2.57 -9.63
CA VAL A 257 -7.73 1.81 -8.70
C VAL A 257 -8.58 1.08 -7.66
N SER A 258 -9.66 1.71 -7.18
CA SER A 258 -10.56 1.12 -6.19
C SER A 258 -11.32 -0.10 -6.74
N ASP A 259 -11.75 -0.06 -7.99
CA ASP A 259 -12.34 -1.22 -8.68
C ASP A 259 -11.35 -2.41 -8.76
N ILE A 260 -10.08 -2.13 -9.06
CA ILE A 260 -9.04 -3.16 -9.12
C ILE A 260 -8.77 -3.72 -7.71
N CYS A 261 -8.66 -2.85 -6.70
CA CYS A 261 -8.53 -3.25 -5.30
C CYS A 261 -9.66 -4.18 -4.86
N LYS A 262 -10.92 -3.86 -5.20
CA LYS A 262 -12.07 -4.70 -4.86
C LYS A 262 -12.00 -6.07 -5.50
N LYS A 263 -11.59 -6.17 -6.77
CA LYS A 263 -11.39 -7.46 -7.44
C LYS A 263 -10.37 -8.30 -6.67
N ILE A 264 -9.26 -7.69 -6.24
CA ILE A 264 -8.23 -8.36 -5.43
C ILE A 264 -8.80 -8.76 -4.06
N ASP A 265 -9.49 -7.86 -3.37
CA ASP A 265 -10.08 -8.11 -2.04
C ASP A 265 -11.05 -9.29 -2.08
N ASN A 266 -11.89 -9.37 -3.11
CA ASN A 266 -12.83 -10.47 -3.33
C ASN A 266 -12.16 -11.79 -3.73
N ALA A 267 -11.09 -11.74 -4.54
CA ALA A 267 -10.38 -12.94 -4.99
C ALA A 267 -9.51 -13.56 -3.88
N TYR A 268 -9.10 -12.76 -2.90
CA TYR A 268 -8.20 -13.15 -1.81
C TYR A 268 -8.77 -12.75 -0.44
N PRO A 269 -9.94 -13.29 -0.02
CA PRO A 269 -10.63 -12.85 1.19
C PRO A 269 -9.76 -13.05 2.45
N GLN A 270 -10.02 -12.24 3.48
CA GLN A 270 -9.47 -12.52 4.81
C GLN A 270 -10.12 -13.81 5.35
N SER A 271 -9.27 -14.74 5.78
CA SER A 271 -9.65 -15.95 6.53
C SER A 271 -10.17 -15.60 7.93
#